data_AF-A0A7J9VHD3-F1
#
_entry.id   AF-A0A7J9VHD3-F1
#
_cell.length_a   1.000
_cell.length_b   1.000
_cell.length_c   1.000
_cell.angle_alpha   90.00
_cell.angle_beta   90.00
_cell.angle_gamma   90.00
#
_symmetry.space_group_name_H-M   'P 1'
#
loop_
_entity.id
_entity.type
_entity.pdbx_description
1 polymer ?
#
loop_
_entity_poly.entity_id
_entity_poly.type
_entity_poly.pdbx_seq_one_letter_code
_entity_poly.pdbx_strand_id
1 'polypeptide(L)'
;MNPHLRASDADRDRVADALQRHTAEGRLTLAEFDQRSAAAYAARTIGDLDAITADLPPLAEPAEPAHTRATGAIGPRLWVLAALLAALAGAGLIGGYADAAAAGTMMDGMCH
;
A
#
# COMPACT_ATOMS: atom_id res chain seq x y z
N MET A 1 -2.06 -11.68 -20.84
CA MET A 1 -3.44 -11.21 -20.57
C MET A 1 -4.38 -11.89 -21.57
N ASN A 2 -5.61 -12.27 -21.19
CA ASN A 2 -6.56 -12.85 -22.15
C ASN A 2 -7.40 -11.69 -22.75
N PRO A 3 -7.17 -11.29 -24.01
CA PRO A 3 -7.67 -10.02 -24.55
C PRO A 3 -9.19 -9.98 -24.70
N HIS A 4 -9.86 -11.14 -24.73
CA HIS A 4 -11.31 -11.24 -24.86
C HIS A 4 -12.05 -11.18 -23.51
N LEU A 5 -11.33 -11.09 -22.38
CA LEU A 5 -11.95 -10.89 -21.08
C LEU A 5 -12.61 -9.53 -21.01
N ARG A 6 -13.79 -9.49 -20.40
CA ARG A 6 -14.54 -8.25 -20.15
C ARG A 6 -13.76 -7.38 -19.15
N ALA A 7 -13.56 -6.11 -19.50
CA ALA A 7 -12.96 -5.14 -18.60
C ALA A 7 -13.91 -4.79 -17.45
N SER A 8 -13.41 -4.81 -16.23
CA SER A 8 -14.09 -4.27 -15.05
C SER A 8 -14.01 -2.75 -15.01
N ASP A 9 -14.81 -2.10 -14.16
CA ASP A 9 -14.67 -0.66 -13.90
C ASP A 9 -13.25 -0.33 -13.38
N ALA A 10 -12.70 -1.17 -12.50
CA ALA A 10 -11.35 -1.00 -11.97
C ALA A 10 -10.27 -1.05 -13.07
N ASP A 11 -10.44 -1.90 -14.08
CA ASP A 11 -9.51 -1.92 -15.23
C ASP A 11 -9.58 -0.62 -16.03
N ARG A 12 -10.79 -0.07 -16.24
CA ARG A 12 -10.99 1.21 -16.93
C ARG A 12 -10.39 2.37 -16.13
N ASP A 13 -10.59 2.39 -14.82
CA ASP A 13 -10.06 3.42 -13.93
C ASP A 13 -8.52 3.37 -13.87
N ARG A 14 -7.91 2.18 -13.79
CA ARG A 14 -6.44 2.04 -13.86
C ARG A 14 -5.86 2.65 -15.13
N VAL A 15 -6.52 2.42 -16.27
CA VAL A 15 -6.10 3.02 -17.55
C VAL A 15 -6.30 4.53 -17.55
N ALA A 16 -7.43 5.04 -17.03
CA ALA A 16 -7.66 6.49 -16.91
C ALA A 16 -6.59 7.17 -16.04
N ASP A 17 -6.21 6.56 -14.92
CA ASP A 17 -5.13 7.03 -14.04
C ASP A 17 -3.77 7.02 -14.74
N ALA A 18 -3.48 5.99 -15.54
CA ALA A 18 -2.26 5.93 -16.35
C ALA A 18 -2.22 7.05 -17.39
N LEU A 19 -3.33 7.29 -18.09
CA LEU A 19 -3.45 8.40 -19.05
C LEU A 19 -3.25 9.75 -18.36
N GLN A 20 -3.84 9.97 -17.19
CA GLN A 20 -3.67 11.20 -16.42
C GLN A 20 -2.21 11.45 -16.05
N ARG A 21 -1.48 10.41 -15.64
CA ARG A 21 -0.04 10.51 -15.34
C ARG A 21 0.77 10.87 -16.59
N HIS A 22 0.48 10.28 -17.74
CA HIS A 22 1.16 10.63 -18.98
C HIS A 22 0.87 12.07 -19.44
N THR A 23 -0.33 12.58 -19.20
CA THR A 23 -0.67 13.99 -19.42
C THR A 23 0.14 14.91 -18.49
N ALA A 24 0.26 14.55 -17.20
CA ALA A 24 1.06 15.30 -16.24
C ALA A 24 2.56 15.31 -16.59
N GLU A 25 3.06 14.23 -17.22
CA GLU A 25 4.42 14.12 -17.76
C GLU A 25 4.60 14.87 -19.10
N GLY A 26 3.54 15.43 -19.67
CA GLY A 26 3.57 16.16 -20.95
C GLY A 26 3.69 15.26 -22.19
N ARG A 27 3.48 13.94 -22.05
CA ARG A 27 3.50 13.00 -23.18
C ARG A 27 2.19 12.98 -23.96
N LEU A 28 1.10 13.29 -23.27
CA LEU A 28 -0.21 13.49 -23.88
C LEU A 28 -0.63 14.95 -23.73
N THR A 29 -1.19 15.51 -24.78
CA THR A 29 -1.93 16.76 -24.70
C THR A 29 -3.27 16.55 -23.99
N LEU A 30 -3.87 17.62 -23.47
CA LEU A 30 -5.19 17.53 -22.82
C LEU A 30 -6.28 17.01 -23.77
N ALA A 31 -6.22 17.38 -25.06
CA ALA A 31 -7.16 16.88 -26.06
C ALA A 31 -7.02 15.37 -26.32
N GLU A 32 -5.78 14.87 -26.38
CA GLU A 32 -5.52 13.43 -26.50
C GLU A 32 -5.97 12.67 -25.25
N PHE A 33 -5.75 13.24 -24.07
CA PHE A 33 -6.27 12.69 -22.82
C PHE A 33 -7.79 12.58 -22.82
N ASP A 34 -8.51 13.63 -23.19
CA ASP A 34 -9.99 13.60 -23.24
C ASP A 34 -10.49 12.54 -24.24
N GLN A 35 -9.87 12.44 -25.41
CA GLN A 35 -10.23 11.44 -26.41
C GLN A 35 -9.97 10.01 -25.91
N ARG A 36 -8.79 9.77 -25.32
CA ARG A 36 -8.38 8.43 -24.86
C ARG A 36 -9.10 8.00 -23.59
N SER A 37 -9.37 8.91 -22.67
CA SER A 37 -10.14 8.61 -21.45
C SER A 37 -11.59 8.25 -21.80
N ALA A 38 -12.22 8.96 -22.73
CA ALA A 38 -13.54 8.59 -23.23
C ALA A 38 -13.54 7.19 -23.89
N ALA A 39 -12.51 6.88 -24.69
CA ALA A 39 -12.34 5.55 -25.28
C ALA A 39 -12.14 4.46 -24.21
N ALA A 40 -11.35 4.74 -23.17
CA ALA A 40 -11.12 3.81 -22.07
C ALA A 40 -12.42 3.49 -21.32
N TYR A 41 -13.25 4.50 -21.04
CA TYR A 41 -14.55 4.27 -20.40
C TYR A 41 -15.58 3.54 -21.28
N ALA A 42 -15.43 3.61 -22.61
CA ALA A 42 -16.26 2.87 -23.56
C ALA A 42 -15.75 1.44 -23.84
N ALA A 43 -14.51 1.12 -23.46
CA ALA A 43 -13.89 -0.18 -23.72
C ALA A 43 -14.66 -1.32 -23.04
N ARG A 44 -14.83 -2.44 -23.76
CA ARG A 44 -15.57 -3.61 -23.24
C ARG A 44 -14.65 -4.73 -22.82
N THR A 45 -13.47 -4.81 -23.42
CA THR A 45 -12.51 -5.89 -23.18
C THR A 45 -11.16 -5.35 -22.73
N ILE A 46 -10.38 -6.21 -22.09
CA ILE A 46 -9.02 -5.87 -21.68
C ILE A 46 -8.14 -5.59 -22.92
N GLY A 47 -8.36 -6.30 -24.02
CA GLY A 47 -7.64 -6.03 -25.28
C GLY A 47 -7.94 -4.64 -25.87
N ASP A 48 -9.17 -4.13 -25.71
CA ASP A 48 -9.51 -2.77 -26.12
C ASP A 48 -8.73 -1.73 -25.29
N LEU A 49 -8.59 -1.98 -23.98
CA LEU A 49 -7.83 -1.14 -23.06
C LEU A 49 -6.32 -1.15 -23.38
N ASP A 50 -5.76 -2.34 -23.64
CA ASP A 50 -4.36 -2.50 -24.03
C ASP A 50 -4.05 -1.74 -25.33
N ALA A 51 -4.98 -1.70 -26.29
CA ALA A 51 -4.81 -0.99 -27.55
C ALA A 51 -4.77 0.55 -27.37
N ILE A 52 -5.50 1.09 -26.38
CA ILE A 52 -5.55 2.53 -26.08
C ILE A 52 -4.21 3.04 -25.51
N THR A 53 -3.49 2.18 -24.80
CA THR A 53 -2.23 2.51 -24.13
C THR A 53 -0.99 1.93 -24.83
N ALA A 54 -1.15 1.24 -25.95
CA ALA A 54 -0.08 0.51 -26.63
C ALA A 54 1.11 1.38 -27.09
N ASP A 55 0.89 2.66 -27.34
CA ASP A 55 1.93 3.63 -27.73
C ASP A 55 2.59 4.34 -26.54
N LEU A 56 2.13 4.08 -25.32
CA LEU A 56 2.63 4.72 -24.12
C LEU A 56 3.61 3.81 -23.37
N PRO A 57 4.69 4.38 -22.79
CA PRO A 57 5.60 3.59 -21.98
C PRO A 57 4.86 3.06 -20.74
N PRO A 58 5.09 1.80 -20.35
CA PRO A 58 4.41 1.22 -19.20
C PRO A 58 4.78 2.01 -17.95
N LEU A 59 3.77 2.47 -17.24
CA LEU A 59 3.96 3.05 -15.92
C LEU A 59 3.98 1.93 -14.89
N ALA A 60 4.82 2.07 -13.87
CA ALA A 60 4.75 1.18 -12.72
C ALA A 60 3.34 1.27 -12.12
N GLU A 61 2.61 0.16 -12.16
CA GLU A 61 1.35 0.06 -11.45
C GLU A 61 1.64 -0.09 -9.95
N PRO A 62 0.90 0.60 -9.08
CA PRO A 62 0.88 0.26 -7.67
C PRO A 62 0.54 -1.23 -7.56
N ALA A 63 1.31 -2.00 -6.80
CA ALA A 63 1.06 -3.43 -6.65
C ALA A 63 -0.36 -3.65 -6.13
N GLU A 64 -1.29 -4.04 -7.01
CA GLU A 64 -2.56 -4.57 -6.56
C GLU A 64 -2.25 -5.78 -5.69
N PRO A 65 -2.90 -5.92 -4.52
CA PRO A 65 -2.76 -7.14 -3.74
C PRO A 65 -3.18 -8.29 -4.65
N ALA A 66 -2.22 -9.13 -5.00
CA ALA A 66 -2.43 -10.28 -5.85
C ALA A 66 -3.68 -10.99 -5.35
N HIS A 67 -4.66 -11.23 -6.23
CA HIS A 67 -5.71 -12.21 -6.02
C HIS A 67 -5.05 -13.60 -5.98
N THR A 68 -4.29 -13.83 -4.93
CA THR A 68 -3.71 -15.10 -4.57
C THR A 68 -4.91 -15.97 -4.27
N ARG A 69 -5.18 -16.98 -5.12
CA ARG A 69 -6.04 -18.09 -4.72
C ARG A 69 -5.54 -18.53 -3.36
N ALA A 70 -6.41 -18.43 -2.36
CA ALA A 70 -6.06 -18.59 -0.97
C ALA A 70 -5.34 -19.92 -0.73
N THR A 71 -4.05 -19.85 -0.46
CA THR A 71 -3.38 -20.82 0.39
C THR A 71 -3.01 -20.08 1.68
N GLY A 72 -3.98 -20.06 2.61
CA GLY A 72 -3.78 -19.81 4.04
C GLY A 72 -2.77 -18.73 4.46
N ALA A 73 -2.98 -17.48 4.08
CA ALA A 73 -2.34 -16.35 4.77
C ALA A 73 -3.34 -15.75 5.76
N ILE A 74 -3.15 -16.07 7.04
CA ILE A 74 -3.70 -15.34 8.19
C ILE A 74 -3.50 -13.84 7.93
N GLY A 75 -4.59 -13.14 7.60
CA GLY A 75 -4.54 -11.76 7.11
C GLY A 75 -4.01 -10.75 8.13
N PRO A 76 -3.67 -9.52 7.69
CA PRO A 76 -3.00 -8.48 8.50
C PRO A 76 -3.79 -8.07 9.76
N ARG A 77 -5.08 -8.41 9.81
CA ARG A 77 -5.96 -8.21 10.97
C ARG A 77 -5.51 -8.99 12.21
N LEU A 78 -4.92 -10.17 12.01
CA LEU A 78 -4.39 -10.99 13.11
C LEU A 78 -3.07 -10.44 13.65
N TRP A 79 -2.26 -9.79 12.81
CA TRP A 79 -1.07 -9.06 13.24
C TRP A 79 -1.40 -7.82 14.07
N VAL A 80 -2.43 -7.06 13.67
CA VAL A 80 -2.89 -5.89 14.43
C VAL A 80 -3.44 -6.31 15.80
N LEU A 81 -4.22 -7.40 15.87
CA LEU A 81 -4.73 -7.93 17.13
C LEU A 81 -3.61 -8.46 18.04
N ALA A 82 -2.60 -9.14 17.47
CA ALA A 82 -1.43 -9.58 18.22
C ALA A 82 -0.61 -8.40 18.78
N ALA A 83 -0.43 -7.34 17.98
CA ALA A 83 0.27 -6.13 18.41
C ALA A 83 -0.49 -5.39 19.54
N LEU A 84 -1.82 -5.32 19.46
CA LEU A 84 -2.65 -4.70 20.51
C LEU A 84 -2.62 -5.51 21.82
N LEU A 85 -2.65 -6.84 21.75
CA LEU A 85 -2.51 -7.70 22.93
C LEU A 85 -1.11 -7.58 23.55
N ALA A 86 -0.05 -7.51 22.74
CA ALA A 86 1.31 -7.28 23.21
C ALA A 86 1.48 -5.88 23.86
N ALA A 87 0.84 -4.85 23.29
CA ALA A 87 0.86 -3.49 23.84
C ALA A 87 0.10 -3.39 25.17
N LEU A 88 -1.01 -4.10 25.33
CA LEU A 88 -1.75 -4.17 26.60
C LEU A 88 -1.01 -4.97 27.68
N ALA A 89 -0.15 -5.93 27.30
CA ALA A 89 0.76 -6.63 28.21
C ALA A 89 2.06 -5.84 28.50
N GLY A 90 2.35 -4.79 27.72
CA GLY A 90 3.58 -4.01 27.74
C GLY A 90 3.58 -2.77 28.64
N ALA A 91 2.68 -2.65 29.62
CA ALA A 91 2.68 -1.56 30.61
C ALA A 91 3.73 -1.75 31.73
N GLY A 92 4.93 -2.28 31.40
CA GLY A 92 5.90 -2.68 32.43
C GLY A 92 7.40 -2.50 32.16
N LEU A 93 7.89 -2.20 30.94
CA LEU A 93 9.36 -2.16 30.72
C LEU A 93 9.83 -1.11 29.69
N ILE A 94 9.48 0.16 29.89
CA ILE A 94 10.33 1.28 29.45
C ILE A 94 10.40 2.30 30.60
N GLY A 95 10.84 1.84 31.77
CA GLY A 95 11.18 2.68 32.92
C GLY A 95 12.70 2.83 32.99
N GLY A 96 13.27 3.66 32.13
CA GLY A 96 14.70 3.95 32.07
C GLY A 96 14.94 5.46 32.03
N TYR A 97 14.47 6.21 33.04
CA TYR A 97 14.95 7.57 33.28
C TYR A 97 16.22 7.45 34.13
N ALA A 98 17.35 7.74 33.50
CA ALA A 98 18.60 7.94 34.20
C ALA A 98 18.62 9.31 34.88
N ASP A 99 19.42 9.36 35.95
CA ASP A 99 20.03 10.53 36.58
C ASP A 99 19.17 11.34 37.57
N ALA A 100 19.45 11.18 38.86
CA ALA A 100 20.50 11.96 39.51
C ALA A 100 20.54 11.67 41.01
N ALA A 101 21.76 11.45 41.48
CA ALA A 101 22.31 11.96 42.74
C ALA A 101 21.67 11.60 44.09
N ALA A 102 22.59 11.25 45.00
CA ALA A 102 22.47 11.30 46.46
C ALA A 102 21.65 10.16 47.06
N ALA A 103 22.05 9.49 48.13
CA ALA A 103 23.13 9.67 49.07
C ALA A 103 23.50 8.24 49.53
N GLY A 104 24.74 7.92 49.91
CA GLY A 104 25.36 8.54 51.05
C GLY A 104 24.58 8.16 52.32
N THR A 105 25.27 7.51 53.25
CA THR A 105 24.90 7.26 54.66
C THR A 105 24.23 5.93 55.01
N MET A 106 24.84 5.30 56.02
CA MET A 106 24.19 4.67 57.17
C MET A 106 23.39 3.39 56.89
N MET A 107 23.59 2.28 57.58
CA MET A 107 23.94 2.12 58.99
C MET A 107 24.24 0.64 59.26
N ASP A 108 25.08 0.38 60.27
CA ASP A 108 25.15 -0.85 61.08
C ASP A 108 25.54 -2.15 60.37
N GLY A 109 26.56 -2.90 60.80
CA GLY A 109 26.75 -3.29 62.19
C GLY A 109 26.26 -4.73 62.38
N MET A 110 27.14 -5.54 62.94
CA MET A 110 26.89 -6.79 63.68
C MET A 110 26.85 -8.16 62.95
N CYS A 111 27.75 -9.03 63.43
CA CYS A 111 27.72 -10.52 63.48
C CYS A 111 28.05 -11.23 62.15
N HIS A 112 29.08 -12.08 62.04
CA HIS A 112 29.63 -13.08 62.97
C HIS A 112 31.11 -13.37 62.64
#